data_AF-A0A1I7U1D2-F1
#
_entry.id   AF-A0A1I7U1D2-F1
#
_cell.length_a   1.000
_cell.length_b   1.000
_cell.length_c   1.000
_cell.angle_alpha   90.00
_cell.angle_beta   90.00
_cell.angle_gamma   90.00
#
_symmetry.space_group_name_H-M   'P 1'
#
loop_
_entity.id
_entity.type
_entity.pdbx_description
1 polymer ?
#
loop_
_entity_poly.entity_id
_entity_poly.type
_entity_poly.pdbx_seq_one_letter_code
_entity_poly.pdbx_strand_id
1 'polypeptide(L)'
;MDIEMISAYKINLSSEDLNVFLKSWQEGKTNQRMREFECVSLEEIDVKEVLKGCGGELMDPRTTKQTFRMSGYLDSWIYGGINIRRNDGRLAIIDTYGSSTTLDDDATERYAEDYLETLEIWISNNSTDKWYKKKIQIYII
;
A
#
# COMPACT_ATOMS: atom_id res chain seq x y z
N MET A 1 -11.72 18.34 5.50
CA MET A 1 -12.44 17.11 5.82
C MET A 1 -11.48 16.24 6.60
N ASP A 2 -11.73 15.98 7.88
CA ASP A 2 -10.88 15.16 8.74
C ASP A 2 -11.29 13.69 8.62
N ILE A 3 -10.91 13.05 7.51
CA ILE A 3 -11.17 11.63 7.30
C ILE A 3 -9.95 10.82 7.75
N GLU A 4 -10.14 9.94 8.73
CA GLU A 4 -9.11 9.01 9.20
C GLU A 4 -9.12 7.69 8.42
N MET A 5 -10.28 7.26 7.94
CA MET A 5 -10.45 6.00 7.20
C MET A 5 -11.30 6.22 5.95
N ILE A 6 -10.79 5.75 4.81
CA ILE A 6 -11.53 5.72 3.55
C ILE A 6 -11.71 4.25 3.16
N SER A 7 -12.95 3.82 2.96
CA SER A 7 -13.26 2.49 2.44
C SER A 7 -14.19 2.61 1.24
N ALA A 8 -13.79 2.04 0.10
CA ALA A 8 -14.56 2.03 -1.12
C ALA A 8 -14.67 0.59 -1.66
N TYR A 9 -15.90 0.13 -1.92
CA TYR A 9 -16.16 -1.23 -2.41
C TYR A 9 -16.92 -1.19 -3.72
N LYS A 10 -16.48 -2.01 -4.69
CA LYS A 10 -17.06 -2.10 -6.03
C LYS A 10 -17.09 -0.75 -6.76
N ILE A 11 -16.03 0.04 -6.58
CA ILE A 11 -15.85 1.31 -7.27
C ILE A 11 -15.11 1.09 -8.58
N ASN A 12 -15.35 1.96 -9.56
CA ASN A 12 -14.61 1.98 -10.82
C ASN A 12 -13.50 3.05 -10.75
N LEU A 13 -12.46 2.80 -9.94
CA LEU A 13 -11.26 3.64 -9.92
C LEU A 13 -10.20 3.03 -10.82
N SER A 14 -9.63 3.86 -11.70
CA SER A 14 -8.48 3.48 -12.51
C SER A 14 -7.17 3.59 -11.71
N SER A 15 -6.09 2.99 -12.23
CA SER A 15 -4.74 3.22 -11.67
C SER A 15 -4.35 4.70 -11.67
N GLU A 16 -4.82 5.47 -12.66
CA GLU A 16 -4.53 6.90 -12.79
C GLU A 16 -5.25 7.72 -11.70
N ASP A 17 -6.53 7.41 -11.42
CA ASP A 17 -7.28 8.07 -10.35
C ASP A 17 -6.59 7.88 -8.98
N LEU A 18 -6.13 6.66 -8.71
CA LEU A 18 -5.38 6.33 -7.50
C LEU A 18 -4.01 7.02 -7.48
N ASN A 19 -3.33 7.14 -8.62
CA ASN A 19 -2.07 7.89 -8.70
C ASN A 19 -2.26 9.38 -8.37
N VAL A 20 -3.30 10.01 -8.92
CA VAL A 20 -3.65 11.41 -8.63
C VAL A 20 -3.94 11.58 -7.14
N PHE A 21 -4.70 10.66 -6.56
CA PHE A 21 -4.97 10.64 -5.13
C PHE A 21 -3.69 10.57 -4.29
N LEU A 22 -2.79 9.63 -4.59
CA LEU A 22 -1.55 9.44 -3.84
C LEU A 22 -0.60 10.62 -3.96
N LYS A 23 -0.47 11.23 -5.15
CA LYS A 23 0.31 12.46 -5.33
C LYS A 23 -0.26 13.61 -4.52
N SER A 24 -1.57 13.80 -4.55
CA SER A 24 -2.25 14.83 -3.75
C SER A 24 -2.04 14.61 -2.25
N TRP A 25 -2.07 13.36 -1.78
CA TRP A 25 -1.75 13.03 -0.39
C TRP A 25 -0.27 13.28 -0.07
N GLN A 26 0.66 12.88 -0.94
CA GLN A 26 2.10 13.06 -0.80
C GLN A 26 2.51 14.55 -0.74
N GLU A 27 1.77 15.41 -1.44
CA GLU A 27 1.93 16.87 -1.39
C GLU A 27 1.25 17.51 -0.16
N GLY A 28 0.53 16.73 0.65
CA GLY A 28 -0.20 17.22 1.83
C GLY A 28 -1.48 18.00 1.51
N LYS A 29 -1.97 17.94 0.26
CA LYS A 29 -3.15 18.70 -0.20
C LYS A 29 -4.47 18.09 0.25
N THR A 30 -4.50 16.79 0.49
CA THR A 30 -5.73 16.06 0.87
C THR A 30 -5.50 15.10 2.04
N ASN A 31 -6.60 14.74 2.72
CA ASN A 31 -6.67 13.63 3.67
C ASN A 31 -5.53 13.59 4.69
N GLN A 32 -5.19 14.76 5.25
CA GLN A 32 -3.99 14.91 6.07
C GLN A 32 -4.03 14.07 7.36
N ARG A 33 -5.21 13.67 7.83
CA ARG A 33 -5.40 12.80 9.00
C ARG A 33 -5.68 11.34 8.67
N MET A 34 -5.64 10.98 7.38
CA MET A 34 -5.85 9.60 6.96
C MET A 34 -4.83 8.69 7.61
N ARG A 35 -5.34 7.58 8.14
CA ARG A 35 -4.62 6.46 8.74
C ARG A 35 -4.78 5.21 7.90
N GLU A 36 -5.91 5.08 7.22
CA GLU A 36 -6.23 3.90 6.45
C GLU A 36 -7.01 4.26 5.17
N PHE A 37 -6.65 3.59 4.08
CA PHE A 37 -7.38 3.60 2.83
C PHE A 37 -7.52 2.18 2.32
N GLU A 38 -8.75 1.76 2.07
CA GLU A 38 -9.08 0.50 1.42
C GLU A 38 -9.92 0.78 0.17
N CYS A 39 -9.51 0.20 -0.94
CA CYS A 39 -10.29 0.20 -2.16
C CYS A 39 -10.35 -1.19 -2.78
N VAL A 40 -11.57 -1.66 -3.03
CA VAL A 40 -11.84 -2.84 -3.86
C VAL A 40 -12.46 -2.37 -5.17
N SER A 41 -11.69 -2.45 -6.26
CA SER A 41 -12.12 -2.02 -7.59
C SER A 41 -12.84 -3.13 -8.35
N LEU A 42 -13.71 -2.73 -9.28
CA LEU A 42 -14.37 -3.64 -10.22
C LEU A 42 -13.38 -4.22 -11.23
N GLU A 43 -12.43 -3.39 -11.68
CA GLU A 43 -11.37 -3.74 -12.61
C GLU A 43 -10.03 -3.92 -11.89
N GLU A 44 -9.09 -4.57 -12.56
CA GLU A 44 -7.74 -4.74 -12.01
C GLU A 44 -6.96 -3.43 -12.07
N ILE A 45 -6.31 -3.09 -10.97
CA ILE A 45 -5.47 -1.91 -10.80
C ILE A 45 -4.01 -2.33 -10.99
N ASP A 46 -3.31 -1.63 -11.87
CA ASP A 46 -1.87 -1.78 -12.04
C ASP A 46 -1.11 -0.98 -10.96
N VAL A 47 -0.53 -1.69 -10.00
CA VAL A 47 0.19 -1.11 -8.85
C VAL A 47 1.37 -0.23 -9.30
N LYS A 48 2.05 -0.58 -10.40
CA LYS A 48 3.19 0.22 -10.91
C LYS A 48 2.71 1.57 -11.43
N GLU A 49 1.57 1.60 -12.12
CA GLU A 49 0.97 2.86 -12.58
C GLU A 49 0.40 3.69 -11.42
N VAL A 50 -0.19 3.05 -10.39
CA VAL A 50 -0.63 3.75 -9.17
C VAL A 50 0.52 4.49 -8.47
N LEU A 51 1.72 3.89 -8.44
CA LEU A 51 2.88 4.43 -7.72
C LEU A 51 3.82 5.27 -8.60
N LYS A 52 3.47 5.48 -9.86
CA LYS A 52 4.29 6.19 -10.83
C LYS A 52 4.57 7.62 -10.40
N GLY A 53 5.84 7.90 -10.16
CA GLY A 53 6.31 9.21 -9.69
C GLY A 53 6.05 9.48 -8.21
N CYS A 54 5.63 8.48 -7.42
CA CYS A 54 5.43 8.61 -5.97
C CYS A 54 6.66 8.20 -5.15
N GLY A 55 7.71 7.66 -5.80
CA GLY A 55 8.94 7.20 -5.13
C GLY A 55 8.72 5.95 -4.26
N GLY A 56 7.97 4.97 -4.77
CA GLY A 56 7.72 3.72 -4.06
C GLY A 56 9.00 2.89 -3.84
N GLU A 57 9.14 2.33 -2.65
CA GLU A 57 10.22 1.40 -2.29
C GLU A 57 9.59 0.07 -1.84
N LEU A 58 9.81 -1.01 -2.59
CA LEU A 58 9.33 -2.34 -2.19
C LEU A 58 10.22 -2.88 -1.06
N MET A 59 9.60 -3.28 0.05
CA MET A 59 10.28 -3.69 1.27
C MET A 59 10.20 -5.19 1.51
N ASP A 60 11.32 -5.79 1.91
CA ASP A 60 11.40 -7.21 2.23
C ASP A 60 10.71 -7.51 3.58
N PRO A 61 9.66 -8.35 3.62
CA PRO A 61 8.90 -8.63 4.84
C PRO A 61 9.74 -9.31 5.93
N ARG A 62 10.83 -9.99 5.57
CA ARG A 62 11.73 -10.66 6.53
C ARG A 62 12.57 -9.68 7.36
N THR A 63 12.70 -8.44 6.88
CA THR A 63 13.55 -7.42 7.51
C THR A 63 12.81 -6.13 7.84
N THR A 64 11.64 -5.92 7.23
CA THR A 64 10.82 -4.72 7.41
C THR A 64 9.49 -5.09 8.02
N LYS A 65 9.24 -4.58 9.23
CA LYS A 65 8.02 -4.79 10.01
C LYS A 65 7.62 -3.47 10.65
N GLN A 66 6.34 -3.12 10.55
CA GLN A 66 5.79 -1.88 11.10
C GLN A 66 4.53 -2.16 11.89
N THR A 67 4.31 -1.41 12.98
CA THR A 67 3.05 -1.45 13.72
C THR A 67 2.14 -0.33 13.25
N PHE A 68 0.86 -0.64 13.07
CA PHE A 68 -0.17 0.36 12.97
C PHE A 68 -1.30 0.04 13.94
N ARG A 69 -1.87 1.09 14.51
CA ARG A 69 -2.99 0.95 15.43
C ARG A 69 -4.28 1.20 14.68
N MET A 70 -5.04 0.13 14.42
CA MET A 70 -6.41 0.25 13.93
C MET A 70 -7.24 1.04 14.96
N SER A 71 -8.06 1.98 14.48
CA SER A 71 -8.86 2.84 15.35
C SER A 71 -9.74 2.02 16.30
N GLY A 72 -9.44 2.04 17.60
CA GLY A 72 -10.19 1.32 18.63
C GLY A 72 -9.87 -0.18 18.80
N TYR A 73 -8.88 -0.73 18.08
CA TYR A 73 -8.55 -2.17 18.07
C TYR A 73 -7.11 -2.47 18.53
N LEU A 74 -6.75 -3.76 18.46
CA LEU A 74 -5.42 -4.31 18.70
C LEU A 74 -4.38 -3.72 17.73
N ASP A 75 -3.13 -3.71 18.15
CA ASP A 75 -2.01 -3.40 17.27
C ASP A 75 -1.93 -4.45 16.16
N SER A 76 -1.77 -3.96 14.93
CA SER A 76 -1.60 -4.78 13.74
C SER A 76 -0.21 -4.55 13.18
N TRP A 77 0.39 -5.64 12.71
CA TRP A 77 1.73 -5.68 12.16
C TRP A 77 1.67 -5.81 10.65
N ILE A 78 2.42 -4.95 9.95
CA ILE A 78 2.57 -4.98 8.50
C ILE A 78 3.99 -5.44 8.20
N TYR A 79 4.13 -6.54 7.47
CA TYR A 79 5.43 -7.06 7.02
C TYR A 79 5.65 -6.61 5.57
N GLY A 80 6.74 -5.88 5.34
CA GLY A 80 7.12 -5.35 4.04
C GLY A 80 6.18 -4.23 3.53
N GLY A 81 5.56 -4.47 2.39
CA GLY A 81 4.74 -3.53 1.63
C GLY A 81 5.57 -2.65 0.70
N ILE A 82 4.89 -1.70 0.04
CA ILE A 82 5.55 -0.64 -0.72
C ILE A 82 5.49 0.65 0.09
N ASN A 83 6.64 1.19 0.44
CA ASN A 83 6.75 2.43 1.19
C ASN A 83 6.69 3.63 0.26
N ILE A 84 5.86 4.62 0.58
CA ILE A 84 5.93 5.97 0.01
C ILE A 84 5.97 6.99 1.14
N ARG A 85 6.67 8.11 0.94
CA ARG A 85 6.77 9.17 1.94
C ARG A 85 6.06 10.43 1.48
N ARG A 86 5.26 11.01 2.37
CA ARG A 86 4.76 12.36 2.23
C ARG A 86 5.90 13.37 2.38
N ASN A 87 5.73 14.58 1.84
CA ASN A 87 6.74 15.64 1.91
C ASN A 87 7.12 16.05 3.35
N ASP A 88 6.24 15.81 4.34
CA ASP A 88 6.52 16.05 5.76
C ASP A 88 7.11 14.84 6.49
N GLY A 89 7.44 13.76 5.77
CA GLY A 89 8.10 12.57 6.29
C GLY A 89 7.17 11.43 6.71
N ARG A 90 5.85 11.64 6.74
CA ARG A 90 4.90 10.57 7.09
C ARG A 90 4.96 9.42 6.10
N LEU A 91 4.86 8.20 6.63
CA LEU A 91 5.02 6.97 5.86
C LEU A 91 3.64 6.41 5.50
N ALA A 92 3.43 6.14 4.21
CA ALA A 92 2.36 5.24 3.79
C ALA A 92 2.96 3.89 3.38
N ILE A 93 2.29 2.82 3.76
CA ILE A 93 2.63 1.45 3.39
C ILE A 93 1.47 0.91 2.56
N ILE A 94 1.73 0.60 1.28
CA ILE A 94 0.77 -0.09 0.42
C ILE A 94 0.94 -1.59 0.66
N ASP A 95 -0.08 -2.22 1.24
CA ASP A 95 -0.14 -3.67 1.45
C ASP A 95 -0.75 -4.33 0.21
N THR A 96 0.10 -5.07 -0.52
CA THR A 96 -0.24 -5.71 -1.79
C THR A 96 -0.48 -7.21 -1.69
N TYR A 97 -0.22 -7.82 -0.53
CA TYR A 97 -0.28 -9.27 -0.33
C TYR A 97 -1.08 -9.68 0.93
N GLY A 98 -1.65 -8.73 1.66
CA GLY A 98 -2.39 -9.01 2.89
C GLY A 98 -1.45 -9.48 3.99
N SER A 99 -0.28 -8.87 4.11
CA SER A 99 0.69 -9.17 5.18
C SER A 99 0.38 -8.45 6.48
N SER A 100 -0.81 -7.88 6.61
CA SER A 100 -1.25 -7.34 7.89
C SER A 100 -1.81 -8.45 8.78
N THR A 101 -1.31 -8.55 10.02
CA THR A 101 -1.79 -9.51 11.03
C THR A 101 -1.86 -8.88 12.41
N THR A 102 -2.78 -9.33 13.24
CA THR A 102 -2.90 -8.92 14.65
C THR A 102 -1.95 -9.70 15.58
N LEU A 103 -1.21 -10.67 15.03
CA LEU A 103 -0.20 -11.45 15.75
C LEU A 103 1.18 -10.85 15.50
N ASP A 104 1.90 -10.61 16.60
CA ASP A 104 3.32 -10.26 16.58
C ASP A 104 4.14 -11.55 16.38
N ASP A 105 4.51 -11.86 15.14
CA ASP A 105 5.24 -13.07 14.77
C ASP A 105 6.40 -12.74 13.81
N ASP A 106 7.19 -13.72 13.41
CA ASP A 106 8.13 -13.54 12.32
C ASP A 106 7.40 -13.52 10.97
N ALA A 107 8.06 -12.95 9.96
CA ALA A 107 7.53 -13.02 8.61
C ALA A 107 7.36 -14.48 8.19
N THR A 108 6.15 -14.85 7.82
CA THR A 108 5.87 -16.21 7.35
C THR A 108 6.65 -16.48 6.06
N GLU A 109 7.00 -17.75 5.83
CA GLU A 109 7.61 -18.20 4.56
C GLU A 109 6.80 -17.73 3.36
N ARG A 110 5.47 -17.79 3.47
CA ARG A 110 4.52 -17.27 2.48
C ARG A 110 4.75 -15.79 2.14
N TYR A 111 4.97 -14.93 3.14
CA TYR A 111 5.23 -13.50 2.86
C TYR A 111 6.56 -13.31 2.12
N ALA A 112 7.58 -14.13 2.42
CA ALA A 112 8.85 -14.08 1.71
C ALA A 112 8.71 -14.56 0.26
N GLU A 113 7.93 -15.60 0.00
CA GLU A 113 7.63 -16.10 -1.34
C GLU A 113 6.87 -15.05 -2.17
N ASP A 114 5.78 -14.49 -1.61
CA ASP A 114 5.00 -13.42 -2.25
C ASP A 114 5.88 -12.18 -2.57
N TYR A 115 6.82 -11.84 -1.68
CA TYR A 115 7.79 -10.77 -1.91
C TYR A 115 8.73 -11.08 -3.08
N LEU A 116 9.28 -12.29 -3.17
CA LEU A 116 10.21 -12.65 -4.25
C LEU A 116 9.52 -12.62 -5.62
N GLU A 117 8.28 -13.13 -5.72
CA GLU A 117 7.48 -13.06 -6.95
C GLU A 117 7.22 -11.60 -7.36
N THR A 118 6.81 -10.77 -6.41
CA THR A 118 6.51 -9.35 -6.68
C THR A 118 7.76 -8.51 -6.92
N LEU A 119 8.90 -8.88 -6.32
CA LEU A 119 10.19 -8.24 -6.56
C LEU A 119 10.61 -8.38 -8.02
N GLU A 120 10.47 -9.56 -8.62
CA GLU A 120 10.78 -9.78 -10.04
C GLU A 120 9.95 -8.86 -10.95
N ILE A 121 8.65 -8.71 -10.67
CA ILE A 121 7.76 -7.79 -11.41
C ILE A 121 8.15 -6.32 -11.16
N TRP A 122 8.53 -5.99 -9.92
CA TRP A 122 8.89 -4.63 -9.50
C TRP A 122 10.17 -4.14 -10.17
N ILE A 123 11.22 -4.97 -10.20
CA ILE A 123 12.51 -4.64 -10.82
C ILE A 123 12.51 -4.79 -12.34
N SER A 124 11.50 -5.47 -12.92
CA SER A 124 11.37 -5.58 -14.36
C SER A 124 11.15 -4.19 -14.98
N ASN A 125 12.14 -3.76 -15.76
CA ASN A 125 12.04 -2.59 -16.62
C ASN A 125 11.17 -2.84 -17.85
N ASN A 126 10.69 -4.07 -18.06
CA ASN A 126 9.82 -4.37 -19.19
C ASN A 126 8.41 -3.86 -18.89
N SER A 127 7.96 -2.88 -19.68
CA SER A 127 6.64 -2.24 -19.52
C SER A 127 5.44 -3.20 -19.67
N THR A 128 5.68 -4.44 -20.13
CA THR A 128 4.65 -5.48 -20.26
C THR A 128 4.36 -6.20 -18.95
N ASP A 129 5.29 -6.20 -17.99
CA ASP A 129 5.12 -6.89 -16.71
C ASP A 129 4.30 -6.01 -15.78
N LYS A 130 3.01 -6.33 -15.72
CA LYS A 130 2.02 -5.57 -14.96
C LYS A 130 1.72 -6.23 -13.64
N TRP A 131 1.60 -5.42 -12.60
CA TRP A 131 1.26 -5.88 -11.27
C TRP A 131 -0.20 -5.56 -10.97
N TYR A 132 -1.08 -6.47 -11.36
CA TYR A 132 -2.51 -6.27 -11.22
C TYR A 132 -3.05 -6.72 -9.86
N LYS A 133 -3.89 -5.87 -9.24
CA LYS A 133 -4.59 -6.15 -7.98
C LYS A 133 -6.01 -5.60 -8.02
N LYS A 134 -6.97 -6.34 -7.42
CA LYS A 134 -8.35 -5.85 -7.22
C LYS A 134 -8.54 -5.06 -5.94
N LYS A 135 -7.67 -5.28 -4.95
CA LYS A 135 -7.69 -4.60 -3.66
C LYS A 135 -6.38 -3.84 -3.48
N ILE A 136 -6.50 -2.58 -3.09
CA ILE A 136 -5.40 -1.75 -2.61
C ILE A 136 -5.71 -1.39 -1.15
N GLN A 137 -4.77 -1.68 -0.27
CA GLN A 137 -4.83 -1.34 1.15
C GLN A 137 -3.62 -0.45 1.45
N ILE A 138 -3.86 0.66 2.14
CA ILE A 138 -2.81 1.63 2.49
C ILE A 138 -2.94 1.99 3.96
N TYR A 139 -1.84 1.92 4.68
CA TYR A 139 -1.73 2.27 6.09
C TYR A 139 -0.78 3.47 6.25
N ILE A 140 -1.18 4.48 7.01
CA ILE A 140 -0.34 5.64 7.32
C ILE A 140 0.18 5.51 8.76
N ILE A 141 1.51 5.52 8.90
CA ILE A 141 2.25 5.46 10.17
C ILE A 141 2.65 6.88 10.59
#